data_AF-A0A2E0GG73-F1
#
_entry.id   AF-A0A2E0GG73-F1
#
_cell.length_a   1.000
_cell.length_b   1.000
_cell.length_c   1.000
_cell.angle_alpha   90.00
_cell.angle_beta   90.00
_cell.angle_gamma   90.00
#
_symmetry.space_group_name_H-M   'P 1'
#
loop_
_entity.id
_entity.type
_entity.pdbx_description
1 polymer ?
#
loop_
_entity_poly.entity_id
_entity_poly.type
_entity_poly.pdbx_seq_one_letter_code
_entity_poly.pdbx_strand_id
1 'polypeptide(L)' 'MYTNLTQIIFIFFGFAVLGPVYILPILIAIKREHPRIFMIALFHSILGWTGIGWAISLLWAFSGKKN' A
#
# COMPACT_ATOMS: atom_id res chain seq x y z
N MET A 1 18.86 11.48 25.30
CA MET A 1 17.53 10.85 25.17
C MET A 1 17.76 9.48 24.54
N TYR A 2 17.93 8.43 25.34
CA TYR A 2 18.24 7.09 24.84
C TYR A 2 16.94 6.42 24.37
N THR A 3 16.88 5.99 23.12
CA THR A 3 15.80 5.13 22.63
C THR A 3 15.95 3.76 23.29
N ASN A 4 14.95 3.37 24.08
CA ASN A 4 14.94 2.10 24.80
C ASN A 4 14.79 0.92 23.82
N LEU A 5 15.34 -0.25 24.17
CA LEU A 5 15.24 -1.47 23.36
C LEU A 5 13.79 -1.81 22.98
N THR A 6 12.86 -1.59 23.89
CA THR A 6 11.42 -1.77 23.65
C THR A 6 10.90 -0.89 22.51
N GLN A 7 11.35 0.37 22.43
CA GLN A 7 10.95 1.30 21.37
C GLN A 7 11.47 0.86 20.00
N ILE A 8 12.70 0.32 19.96
CA ILE A 8 13.29 -0.22 18.72
C ILE A 8 12.44 -1.38 18.21
N ILE A 9 12.05 -2.32 19.08
CA ILE A 9 11.21 -3.46 18.70
C ILE A 9 9.87 -3.01 18.14
N PHE A 10 9.21 -2.02 18.77
CA PHE A 10 7.93 -1.48 18.26
C PHE A 10 8.08 -0.83 16.88
N ILE A 11 9.15 -0.09 16.64
CA ILE A 11 9.41 0.54 15.33
C ILE A 11 9.60 -0.54 14.26
N PHE A 12 10.45 -1.54 14.51
CA PHE A 12 10.66 -2.64 13.57
C PHE A 12 9.37 -3.42 13.27
N PHE A 13 8.57 -3.71 14.30
CA PHE A 13 7.30 -4.40 14.13
C PHE A 13 6.29 -3.56 13.32
N GLY A 14 6.22 -2.26 13.60
CA GLY A 14 5.40 -1.32 12.84
C GLY A 14 5.80 -1.28 11.36
N PHE A 15 7.09 -1.18 11.06
CA PHE A 15 7.58 -1.20 9.67
C PHE A 15 7.33 -2.54 8.98
N ALA A 16 7.48 -3.67 9.69
CA ALA A 16 7.24 -5.00 9.15
C ALA A 16 5.77 -5.23 8.76
N VAL A 17 4.82 -4.62 9.47
CA VAL A 17 3.38 -4.73 9.17
C VAL A 17 2.94 -3.66 8.17
N LEU A 18 3.36 -2.41 8.34
CA LEU A 18 2.92 -1.29 7.49
C LEU A 18 3.52 -1.35 6.08
N GLY A 19 4.76 -1.82 5.94
CA GLY A 19 5.46 -1.90 4.65
C GLY A 19 4.71 -2.76 3.62
N PRO A 20 4.42 -4.04 3.92
CA PRO A 20 3.70 -4.93 3.00
C PRO A 20 2.27 -4.45 2.69
N VAL A 21 1.58 -3.89 3.69
CA VAL A 21 0.22 -3.35 3.51
C VAL A 21 0.25 -2.17 2.54
N TYR A 22 1.28 -1.31 2.63
CA TYR A 22 1.41 -0.15 1.75
C TYR A 22 1.46 -0.55 0.27
N ILE A 23 2.29 -1.52 -0.11
CA ILE A 23 2.48 -1.93 -1.52
C ILE A 23 1.39 -2.88 -2.07
N LEU A 24 0.49 -3.35 -1.21
CA LEU A 24 -0.56 -4.32 -1.54
C LEU A 24 -1.44 -3.94 -2.76
N PRO A 25 -2.01 -2.72 -2.86
CA PRO A 25 -2.84 -2.34 -4.01
C PRO A 25 -2.08 -2.37 -5.34
N ILE A 26 -0.80 -2.00 -5.36
CA ILE A 26 0.03 -2.05 -6.56
C ILE A 26 0.32 -3.51 -6.94
N LEU A 27 0.67 -4.36 -5.97
CA LEU A 27 0.86 -5.80 -6.19
C LEU A 27 -0.40 -6.47 -6.76
N ILE A 28 -1.58 -6.14 -6.24
CA ILE A 28 -2.86 -6.68 -6.73
C ILE A 28 -3.12 -6.20 -8.16
N ALA A 29 -2.88 -4.92 -8.46
CA ALA A 29 -3.07 -4.38 -9.80
C ALA A 29 -2.13 -5.06 -10.81
N ILE A 30 -0.86 -5.30 -10.44
CA ILE A 30 0.12 -6.01 -11.27
C ILE A 30 -0.31 -7.46 -11.49
N LYS A 31 -0.66 -8.19 -10.42
CA LYS A 31 -1.08 -9.59 -10.49
C LYS A 31 -2.35 -9.79 -11.33
N ARG A 32 -3.22 -8.78 -11.38
CA ARG A 32 -4.44 -8.79 -12.19
C ARG A 32 -4.24 -8.26 -13.61
N GLU A 33 -3.01 -7.91 -14.00
CA GLU A 33 -2.70 -7.26 -15.29
C GLU A 33 -3.63 -6.07 -15.56
N HIS A 34 -3.92 -5.28 -14.52
CA HIS A 34 -4.93 -4.24 -14.64
C HIS A 34 -4.48 -3.22 -15.69
N PRO A 35 -5.30 -2.88 -16.70
CA PRO A 35 -4.90 -2.00 -17.82
C PRO A 35 -4.52 -0.58 -17.39
N ARG A 36 -4.71 -0.23 -16.11
CA ARG A 36 -4.48 1.09 -15.54
C ARG A 36 -3.60 1.01 -14.29
N ILE A 37 -2.69 0.04 -14.22
CA ILE A 37 -1.69 -0.08 -13.13
C ILE A 37 -1.00 1.26 -12.88
N PHE A 38 -0.63 1.99 -13.92
CA PHE A 38 0.06 3.28 -13.79
C PHE A 38 -0.79 4.33 -13.06
N MET A 39 -2.11 4.40 -13.34
CA MET A 39 -3.02 5.30 -12.62
C MET A 39 -3.20 4.89 -11.16
N ILE A 40 -3.32 3.58 -10.89
CA ILE A 40 -3.44 3.06 -9.52
C ILE A 40 -2.16 3.39 -8.73
N ALA A 41 -0.99 3.19 -9.32
CA ALA A 41 0.29 3.51 -8.71
C ALA A 41 0.46 5.01 -8.46
N LEU A 42 0.08 5.86 -9.42
CA LEU A 42 0.16 7.32 -9.26
C LEU A 42 -0.80 7.82 -8.18
N PHE A 43 -2.05 7.34 -8.19
CA PHE A 43 -3.03 7.67 -7.15
C PHE A 43 -2.55 7.21 -5.78
N HIS A 44 -1.99 6.00 -5.70
CA HIS A 44 -1.40 5.46 -4.48
C HIS A 44 -0.16 6.25 -4.02
N SER A 45 0.67 6.80 -4.92
CA SER A 45 1.79 7.66 -4.51
C SER A 45 1.34 9.03 -3.98
N ILE A 46 0.24 9.59 -4.52
CA ILE A 46 -0.26 10.91 -4.10
C ILE A 46 -1.16 10.82 -2.88
N LEU A 47 -1.93 9.74 -2.73
CA LEU A 47 -2.97 9.58 -1.71
C LEU A 47 -2.85 8.30 -0.88
N GLY A 48 -1.93 7.39 -1.18
CA GLY A 48 -1.76 6.13 -0.45
C GLY A 48 -1.21 6.31 0.96
N TRP A 49 -0.58 7.44 1.26
CA TRP A 49 -0.27 7.89 2.62
C TRP A 49 -1.52 8.22 3.46
N THR A 50 -2.68 8.41 2.81
CA THR A 50 -3.96 8.51 3.50
C THR A 50 -4.63 7.14 3.56
N GLY A 51 -5.16 6.75 4.72
CA GLY A 51 -5.87 5.46 4.84
C GLY A 51 -7.03 5.30 3.84
N ILE A 52 -7.67 6.42 3.48
CA ILE A 52 -8.75 6.46 2.49
C ILE A 52 -8.22 6.25 1.06
N GLY A 53 -7.17 6.98 0.67
CA GLY A 53 -6.55 6.81 -0.65
C GLY A 53 -5.94 5.42 -0.84
N TRP A 54 -5.40 4.83 0.23
CA TRP A 54 -5.00 3.43 0.23
C TRP A 54 -6.19 2.50 -0.07
N ALA A 55 -7.30 2.64 0.67
CA ALA A 55 -8.49 1.80 0.49
C ALA A 55 -9.09 1.95 -0.93
N ILE A 56 -9.17 3.16 -1.45
CA ILE A 56 -9.65 3.42 -2.82
C ILE A 56 -8.72 2.78 -3.85
N SER A 57 -7.39 2.90 -3.69
CA SER A 57 -6.43 2.26 -4.59
C SER A 57 -6.56 0.73 -4.59
N LEU A 58 -6.88 0.15 -3.43
CA LEU A 58 -7.13 -1.28 -3.27
C LEU A 58 -8.42 -1.70 -4.00
N LEU A 59 -9.52 -1.00 -3.74
CA LEU A 59 -10.81 -1.26 -4.41
C LEU A 59 -10.67 -1.12 -5.93
N TRP A 60 -9.93 -0.12 -6.39
CA TRP A 60 -9.69 0.08 -7.81
C TRP A 60 -8.84 -1.05 -8.42
N ALA A 61 -7.80 -1.51 -7.72
CA ALA A 61 -7.01 -2.67 -8.12
C ALA A 61 -7.87 -3.94 -8.29
N PHE A 62 -8.96 -4.09 -7.52
CA PHE A 62 -9.93 -5.18 -7.68
C PHE A 62 -11.00 -4.93 -8.75
N SER A 63 -11.29 -3.67 -9.07
CA SER A 63 -12.35 -3.29 -10.02
C SER A 63 -11.98 -3.49 -11.51
N GLY A 64 -10.71 -3.75 -11.82
CA GLY A 64 -10.25 -4.00 -13.19
C GLY A 64 -10.73 -5.34 -13.73
N LYS A 65 -11.87 -5.34 -14.40
CA LYS A 65 -12.29 -6.47 -15.23
C LYS A 65 -11.55 -6.39 -16.57
N LYS A 66 -10.74 -7.41 -16.87
CA LYS A 66 -10.21 -7.64 -18.23
C LYS A 66 -11.42 -8.09 -19.06
N ASN A 67 -12.01 -7.16 -19.83
CA ASN A 67 -12.97 -7.49 -20.89
C ASN A 67 -12.23 -8.18 -22.04
#